data_AF-A0A9P3NGT0-F1
#
_entry.id   AF-A0A9P3NGT0-F1
#
_cell.length_a   1.000
_cell.length_b   1.000
_cell.length_c   1.000
_cell.angle_alpha   90.00
_cell.angle_beta   90.00
_cell.angle_gamma   90.00
#
_symmetry.space_group_name_H-M   'P 1'
#
loop_
_entity.id
_entity.type
_entity.pdbx_description
1 polymer ?
#
loop_
_entity_poly.entity_id
_entity_poly.type
_entity_poly.pdbx_seq_one_letter_code
_entity_poly.pdbx_strand_id
1 'polypeptide(L)'
;MAAAAAAAMSHCHRRRPLCDSRLSLLAVLLVVLAVAGVTTAVRLPTSTNPCDSDPCGPNATECTGLGASSWNCTCAAGTELVGAQEGQPYCMSPGNCDDGTRDGPCGVWGECTETATGYNCTCDPTAILVSPFKNGSQTCILDPCDSHPCGPNATSCTPAGFSYNCTCAAGAVLVGVQEDSQFCKPP
;
A
#
# COMPACT_ATOMS: atom_id res chain seq x y z
N MET A 1 -25.46 -38.65 -5.80
CA MET A 1 -26.82 -38.61 -6.37
C MET A 1 -26.74 -37.80 -7.65
N ALA A 2 -26.57 -38.49 -8.78
CA ALA A 2 -27.52 -38.51 -9.91
C ALA A 2 -27.59 -37.13 -10.62
N ALA A 3 -26.77 -36.89 -11.64
CA ALA A 3 -27.02 -37.22 -13.06
C ALA A 3 -28.12 -36.36 -13.69
N ALA A 4 -27.72 -35.46 -14.60
CA ALA A 4 -28.57 -34.96 -15.67
C ALA A 4 -27.75 -35.01 -16.97
N ALA A 5 -28.28 -35.76 -17.92
CA ALA A 5 -27.66 -36.12 -19.19
C ALA A 5 -28.12 -35.20 -20.33
N ALA A 6 -27.32 -35.23 -21.39
CA ALA A 6 -27.71 -35.12 -22.80
C ALA A 6 -28.08 -33.73 -23.37
N ALA A 7 -27.22 -33.27 -24.28
CA ALA A 7 -27.67 -32.80 -25.59
C ALA A 7 -26.68 -33.30 -26.65
N ALA A 8 -27.17 -34.18 -27.52
CA ALA A 8 -26.41 -34.86 -28.57
C ALA A 8 -26.19 -33.93 -29.77
N MET A 9 -24.93 -33.84 -30.24
CA MET A 9 -24.61 -33.40 -31.59
C MET A 9 -25.05 -34.49 -32.58
N SER A 10 -26.18 -34.28 -33.23
CA SER A 10 -26.52 -34.98 -34.47
C SER A 10 -26.31 -34.04 -35.64
N HIS A 11 -25.25 -34.27 -36.41
CA HIS A 11 -25.29 -34.34 -37.88
C HIS A 11 -23.87 -34.38 -38.45
N CYS A 12 -23.38 -35.59 -38.70
CA CYS A 12 -22.27 -35.81 -39.61
C CYS A 12 -22.69 -36.84 -40.66
N HIS A 13 -23.65 -36.46 -41.50
CA HIS A 13 -24.02 -37.19 -42.70
C HIS A 13 -23.49 -36.44 -43.93
N ARG A 14 -22.27 -36.80 -44.35
CA ARG A 14 -21.91 -37.21 -45.73
C ARG A 14 -20.41 -37.03 -45.96
N ARG A 15 -19.81 -38.14 -46.42
CA ARG A 15 -18.51 -38.28 -47.09
C ARG A 15 -17.27 -38.11 -46.18
N ARG A 16 -16.87 -39.25 -45.58
CA ARG A 16 -15.48 -39.48 -45.12
C ARG A 16 -14.56 -39.54 -46.37
N PRO A 17 -13.28 -39.13 -46.26
CA PRO A 17 -12.28 -40.06 -45.76
C PRO A 17 -11.20 -39.37 -44.93
N LEU A 18 -11.45 -39.12 -43.64
CA LEU A 18 -10.39 -38.88 -42.64
C LEU A 18 -10.70 -39.71 -41.38
N CYS A 19 -10.86 -41.01 -41.61
CA CYS A 19 -10.36 -42.01 -40.67
C CYS A 19 -8.83 -41.95 -40.79
N ASP A 20 -8.18 -41.12 -39.98
CA ASP A 20 -6.72 -41.09 -39.92
C ASP A 20 -6.24 -41.54 -38.54
N SER A 21 -5.64 -42.72 -38.52
CA SER A 21 -5.27 -43.53 -37.35
C SER A 21 -4.19 -42.93 -36.45
N ARG A 22 -3.89 -41.63 -36.57
CA ARG A 22 -2.92 -40.90 -35.74
C ARG A 22 -3.56 -40.00 -34.68
N LEU A 23 -4.86 -39.73 -34.77
CA LEU A 23 -5.59 -38.97 -33.76
C LEU A 23 -5.89 -39.79 -32.49
N SER A 24 -5.71 -41.11 -32.55
CA SER A 24 -6.06 -42.03 -31.46
C SER A 24 -4.97 -42.08 -30.37
N LEU A 25 -3.68 -41.94 -30.71
CA LEU A 25 -2.62 -42.01 -29.70
C LEU A 25 -2.58 -40.78 -28.77
N LEU A 26 -2.78 -39.56 -29.32
CA LEU A 26 -2.87 -38.34 -28.50
C LEU A 26 -4.13 -38.33 -27.62
N ALA A 27 -5.26 -38.81 -28.14
CA ALA A 27 -6.50 -38.92 -27.37
C ALA A 27 -6.36 -39.96 -26.24
N VAL A 28 -5.71 -41.10 -26.50
CA VAL A 28 -5.44 -42.11 -25.47
C VAL A 28 -4.42 -41.61 -24.46
N LEU A 29 -3.38 -40.86 -24.86
CA LEU A 29 -2.39 -40.27 -23.94
C LEU A 29 -3.03 -39.21 -23.02
N LEU A 30 -3.91 -38.36 -23.55
CA LEU A 30 -4.67 -37.38 -22.77
C LEU A 30 -5.64 -38.05 -21.78
N VAL A 31 -6.27 -39.17 -22.18
CA VAL A 31 -7.13 -39.96 -21.29
C VAL A 31 -6.32 -40.70 -20.22
N VAL A 32 -5.14 -41.24 -20.55
CA VAL A 32 -4.25 -41.88 -19.56
C VAL A 32 -3.72 -40.86 -18.55
N LEU A 33 -3.38 -39.64 -18.97
CA LEU A 33 -2.98 -38.55 -18.07
C LEU A 33 -4.13 -38.09 -17.16
N ALA A 34 -5.37 -38.09 -17.66
CA ALA A 34 -6.55 -37.72 -16.87
C ALA A 34 -6.93 -38.80 -15.83
N VAL A 35 -6.72 -40.09 -16.13
CA VAL A 35 -7.01 -41.21 -15.20
C VAL A 35 -5.89 -41.39 -14.18
N ALA A 36 -4.66 -41.01 -14.50
CA ALA A 36 -3.50 -41.11 -13.61
C ALA A 36 -3.37 -39.96 -12.58
N GLY A 37 -4.39 -39.11 -12.40
CA GLY A 37 -4.40 -38.10 -11.33
C GLY A 37 -3.21 -37.11 -11.33
N VAL A 38 -2.44 -37.04 -12.42
CA VAL A 38 -1.31 -36.10 -12.52
C VAL A 38 -1.87 -34.77 -13.00
N THR A 39 -2.60 -34.09 -12.12
CA THR A 39 -2.70 -32.63 -12.19
C THR A 39 -1.33 -32.09 -11.78
N THR A 40 -0.37 -32.08 -12.69
CA THR A 40 0.77 -31.17 -12.55
C THR A 40 0.24 -29.76 -12.79
N ALA A 41 -0.42 -29.21 -11.77
CA ALA A 41 -0.37 -27.78 -11.56
C ALA A 41 1.11 -27.47 -11.35
N VAL A 42 1.79 -27.06 -12.43
CA VAL A 42 3.07 -26.36 -12.30
C VAL A 42 2.71 -25.06 -11.60
N ARG A 43 2.68 -25.08 -10.27
CA ARG A 43 2.86 -23.87 -9.49
C ARG A 43 4.29 -23.45 -9.79
N LEU A 44 4.45 -22.57 -10.77
CA LEU A 44 5.61 -21.69 -10.80
C LEU A 44 5.67 -21.08 -9.39
N PRO A 45 6.78 -21.19 -8.66
CA PRO A 45 6.93 -20.33 -7.51
C PRO A 45 6.84 -18.92 -8.10
N THR A 46 5.79 -18.17 -7.77
CA THR A 46 5.93 -16.72 -7.72
C THR A 46 6.86 -16.44 -6.55
N SER A 47 8.13 -16.83 -6.70
CA SER A 47 9.21 -16.44 -5.82
C SER A 47 9.58 -15.03 -6.24
N THR A 48 8.67 -14.10 -5.95
CA THR A 48 9.04 -12.70 -5.86
C THR A 48 10.04 -12.64 -4.73
N ASN A 49 11.26 -12.19 -5.01
CA ASN A 49 12.24 -12.05 -3.95
C ASN A 49 11.70 -10.97 -3.00
N PRO A 50 11.50 -11.25 -1.71
CA PRO A 50 10.95 -10.25 -0.78
C PRO A 50 11.81 -8.99 -0.70
N CYS A 51 13.09 -9.08 -1.06
CA CYS A 51 13.99 -7.93 -1.11
C CYS A 51 13.75 -6.98 -2.31
N ASP A 52 12.97 -7.37 -3.31
CA ASP A 52 12.71 -6.53 -4.50
C ASP A 52 11.91 -5.26 -4.16
N SER A 53 11.26 -5.22 -2.99
CA SER A 53 10.51 -4.07 -2.49
C SER A 53 11.25 -3.27 -1.43
N ASP A 54 12.57 -3.46 -1.29
CA ASP A 54 13.42 -2.79 -0.30
C ASP A 54 12.85 -2.84 1.14
N PRO A 55 12.46 -4.02 1.66
CA PRO A 55 11.70 -4.14 2.90
C PRO A 55 12.52 -3.79 4.16
N CYS A 56 13.85 -3.72 4.05
CA CYS A 56 14.76 -3.42 5.16
C CYS A 56 14.95 -1.92 5.42
N GLY A 57 14.42 -1.07 4.55
CA GLY A 57 14.60 0.39 4.62
C GLY A 57 15.98 0.87 4.16
N PRO A 58 16.17 2.21 4.09
CA PRO A 58 17.39 2.83 3.61
C PRO A 58 18.61 2.62 4.52
N ASN A 59 18.36 2.24 5.78
CA ASN A 59 19.39 2.01 6.78
C ASN A 59 19.99 0.60 6.74
N ALA A 60 19.58 -0.24 5.79
CA ALA A 60 20.11 -1.57 5.60
C ALA A 60 21.33 -1.57 4.67
N THR A 61 22.36 -2.33 5.04
CA THR A 61 23.48 -2.63 4.16
C THR A 61 23.23 -3.88 3.32
N GLU A 62 22.33 -4.77 3.77
CA GLU A 62 22.02 -6.02 3.07
C GLU A 62 20.60 -6.49 3.37
N CYS A 63 19.92 -7.04 2.37
CA CYS A 63 18.66 -7.79 2.51
C CYS A 63 18.84 -9.22 2.01
N THR A 64 18.43 -10.19 2.82
CA THR A 64 18.57 -11.62 2.52
C THR A 64 17.20 -12.30 2.51
N GLY A 65 16.75 -12.75 1.34
CA GLY A 65 15.50 -13.51 1.20
C GLY A 65 15.62 -14.92 1.78
N LEU A 66 14.70 -15.28 2.69
CA LEU A 66 14.60 -16.60 3.33
C LEU A 66 13.42 -17.44 2.78
N GLY A 67 12.59 -16.83 1.93
CA GLY A 67 11.43 -17.43 1.27
C GLY A 67 10.61 -16.38 0.53
N ALA A 68 9.46 -16.74 -0.04
CA ALA A 68 8.63 -15.82 -0.82
C ALA A 68 8.07 -14.62 -0.01
N SER A 69 8.03 -14.73 1.32
CA SER A 69 7.47 -13.72 2.22
C SER A 69 8.27 -13.59 3.53
N SER A 70 9.55 -13.96 3.51
CA SER A 70 10.42 -13.93 4.69
C SER A 70 11.80 -13.48 4.26
N TRP A 71 12.38 -12.56 5.02
CA TRP A 71 13.70 -12.00 4.78
C TRP A 71 14.40 -11.70 6.10
N ASN A 72 15.66 -11.32 6.02
CA ASN A 72 16.43 -10.75 7.11
C ASN A 72 17.20 -9.52 6.62
N CYS A 73 17.58 -8.65 7.53
CA CYS A 73 18.27 -7.40 7.22
C CYS A 73 19.58 -7.31 8.00
N THR A 74 20.62 -6.78 7.36
CA THR A 74 21.83 -6.33 8.03
C THR A 74 21.83 -4.82 8.03
N CYS A 75 21.93 -4.20 9.21
CA CYS A 75 21.81 -2.76 9.38
C CYS A 75 23.17 -2.06 9.32
N ALA A 76 23.18 -0.83 8.84
CA ALA A 76 24.35 0.02 8.82
C ALA A 76 24.84 0.32 10.25
N ALA A 77 26.14 0.60 10.39
CA ALA A 77 26.72 0.92 11.70
C ALA A 77 25.97 2.08 12.38
N GLY A 78 25.56 1.86 13.63
CA GLY A 78 24.80 2.86 14.39
C GLY A 78 23.28 2.78 14.22
N THR A 79 22.74 1.80 13.50
CA THR A 79 21.29 1.56 13.36
C THR A 79 20.90 0.20 13.97
N GLU A 80 19.64 0.03 14.37
CA GLU A 80 19.16 -1.16 15.08
C GLU A 80 18.17 -1.97 14.23
N LEU A 81 18.31 -3.30 14.26
CA LEU A 81 17.33 -4.20 13.66
C LEU A 81 16.09 -4.29 14.56
N VAL A 82 14.99 -3.71 14.12
CA VAL A 82 13.70 -3.71 14.81
C VAL A 82 12.66 -4.52 14.03
N GLY A 83 11.66 -5.06 14.71
CA GLY A 83 10.57 -5.82 14.10
C GLY A 83 9.41 -4.96 13.61
N ALA A 84 9.66 -3.90 12.84
CA ALA A 84 8.64 -2.92 12.45
C ALA A 84 7.95 -3.25 11.11
N GLN A 85 6.62 -3.05 11.08
CA GLN A 85 5.62 -3.53 10.11
C GLN A 85 5.34 -5.05 10.23
N GLU A 86 4.23 -5.41 10.90
CA GLU A 86 3.74 -6.79 11.09
C GLU A 86 4.75 -7.80 11.72
N GLY A 87 5.76 -7.31 12.44
CA GLY A 87 6.77 -8.15 13.10
C GLY A 87 7.88 -8.64 12.17
N GLN A 88 8.09 -7.97 11.02
CA GLN A 88 9.17 -8.28 10.08
C GLN A 88 10.42 -7.41 10.34
N PRO A 89 11.63 -7.90 9.99
CA PRO A 89 12.89 -7.19 10.25
C PRO A 89 13.03 -5.92 9.40
N TYR A 90 13.40 -4.82 10.05
CA TYR A 90 13.60 -3.49 9.48
C TYR A 90 14.73 -2.77 10.23
N CYS A 91 15.56 -1.97 9.53
CA CYS A 91 16.67 -1.24 10.16
C CYS A 91 16.27 0.19 10.52
N MET A 92 16.26 0.53 11.81
CA MET A 92 15.84 1.85 12.31
C MET A 92 17.02 2.67 12.85
N SER A 93 17.00 3.99 12.63
CA SER A 93 17.98 4.91 13.19
C SER A 93 17.69 5.26 14.65
N PRO A 94 18.69 5.32 15.55
CA PRO A 94 18.51 5.66 16.96
C PRO A 94 18.02 7.09 17.20
N GLY A 95 18.23 8.02 16.26
CA GLY A 95 17.73 9.39 16.36
C GLY A 95 16.30 9.57 15.89
N ASN A 96 15.54 8.48 15.73
CA ASN A 96 14.09 8.45 15.50
C ASN A 96 13.64 9.14 14.19
N CYS A 97 14.55 9.44 13.27
CA CYS A 97 14.21 9.90 11.92
C CYS A 97 13.79 8.79 10.97
N ASP A 98 13.68 7.57 11.50
CA ASP A 98 13.14 6.43 10.80
C ASP A 98 12.01 5.86 11.66
N ASP A 99 10.78 5.93 11.16
CA ASP A 99 9.59 5.38 11.81
C ASP A 99 9.12 4.07 11.16
N GLY A 100 9.93 3.48 10.28
CA GLY A 100 9.56 2.31 9.50
C GLY A 100 8.69 2.63 8.29
N THR A 101 8.57 3.89 7.89
CA THR A 101 7.96 4.32 6.64
C THR A 101 9.00 4.89 5.68
N ARG A 102 8.68 4.86 4.38
CA ARG A 102 9.57 5.40 3.34
C ARG A 102 9.84 6.89 3.49
N ASP A 103 8.87 7.64 4.01
CA ASP A 103 8.93 9.10 4.11
C ASP A 103 9.42 9.57 5.50
N GLY A 104 9.67 8.63 6.41
CA GLY A 104 10.04 8.93 7.79
C GLY A 104 8.92 9.64 8.59
N PRO A 105 9.19 9.99 9.85
CA PRO A 105 8.17 10.56 10.74
C PRO A 105 7.66 11.94 10.32
N CYS A 106 8.49 12.69 9.58
CA CYS A 106 8.15 14.02 9.10
C CYS A 106 7.22 14.00 7.88
N GLY A 107 7.04 12.83 7.26
CA GLY A 107 6.28 12.68 6.02
C GLY A 107 6.98 13.29 4.81
N VAL A 108 6.37 13.13 3.64
CA VAL A 108 6.94 13.52 2.34
C VAL A 108 7.23 15.02 2.19
N TRP A 109 6.64 15.88 3.03
CA TRP A 109 6.79 17.33 2.99
C TRP A 109 7.72 17.90 4.08
N GLY A 110 8.55 17.05 4.68
CA GLY A 110 9.41 17.45 5.77
C GLY A 110 10.77 16.77 5.76
N GLU A 111 11.80 17.53 6.09
CA GLU A 111 13.12 17.01 6.39
C GLU A 111 13.23 16.67 7.88
N CYS A 112 13.70 15.46 8.16
CA CYS A 112 13.95 15.00 9.53
C CYS A 112 15.38 15.27 9.97
N THR A 113 15.54 15.80 11.18
CA THR A 113 16.84 16.00 11.82
C THR A 113 16.87 15.31 13.19
N GLU A 114 17.86 14.45 13.41
CA GLU A 114 18.02 13.75 14.67
C GLU A 114 18.45 14.71 15.79
N THR A 115 17.96 14.46 16.99
CA THR A 115 18.33 15.19 18.21
C THR A 115 18.71 14.20 19.32
N ALA A 116 19.30 14.70 20.40
CA ALA A 116 19.68 13.86 21.54
C ALA A 116 18.50 13.12 22.21
N THR A 117 17.25 13.57 21.99
CA THR A 117 16.06 13.07 22.68
C THR A 117 14.92 12.66 21.73
N GLY A 118 15.17 12.57 20.42
CA GLY A 118 14.12 12.40 19.41
C GLY A 118 14.55 12.96 18.07
N TYR A 119 13.61 13.56 17.34
CA TYR A 119 13.86 14.25 16.07
C TYR A 119 13.13 15.60 16.03
N ASN A 120 13.53 16.45 15.09
CA ASN A 120 12.77 17.63 14.68
C ASN A 120 12.43 17.54 13.19
N CYS A 121 11.23 18.00 12.84
CA CYS A 121 10.83 18.18 11.44
C CYS A 121 10.96 19.62 10.98
N THR A 122 11.57 19.82 9.82
CA THR A 122 11.55 21.09 9.10
C THR A 122 10.68 20.91 7.87
N CYS A 123 9.55 21.62 7.79
CA CYS A 123 8.60 21.45 6.70
C CYS A 123 8.96 22.28 5.47
N ASP A 124 8.57 21.78 4.31
CA ASP A 124 8.60 22.52 3.06
C ASP A 124 7.77 23.82 3.15
N PRO A 125 8.06 24.85 2.32
CA PRO A 125 7.34 26.13 2.37
C PRO A 125 5.82 26.05 2.16
N THR A 126 5.32 24.98 1.55
CA THR A 126 3.88 24.72 1.30
C THR A 126 3.26 23.80 2.35
N ALA A 127 4.03 23.44 3.37
CA ALA A 127 3.62 22.54 4.43
C ALA A 127 3.70 23.23 5.79
N ILE A 128 2.93 22.70 6.73
CA ILE A 128 2.87 23.18 8.10
C ILE A 128 3.33 22.10 9.06
N LEU A 129 3.98 22.52 10.15
CA LEU A 129 4.41 21.64 11.22
C LEU A 129 3.22 21.32 12.13
N VAL A 130 2.84 20.04 12.20
CA VAL A 130 1.84 19.54 13.13
C VAL A 130 2.55 18.93 14.34
N SER A 131 2.33 19.54 15.51
CA SER A 131 2.80 19.01 16.79
C SER A 131 1.87 19.43 17.94
N PRO A 132 1.60 18.55 18.92
CA PRO A 132 1.92 17.12 18.92
C PRO A 132 1.05 16.36 17.90
N PHE A 133 1.67 15.41 17.21
CA PHE A 133 1.00 14.35 16.46
C PHE A 133 0.86 13.10 17.36
N LYS A 134 0.57 11.92 16.78
CA LYS A 134 0.36 10.66 17.50
C LYS A 134 1.50 10.40 18.50
N ASN A 135 1.17 10.18 19.76
CA ASN A 135 2.13 9.95 20.84
C ASN A 135 3.16 11.09 21.04
N GLY A 136 2.79 12.34 20.72
CA GLY A 136 3.69 13.50 20.94
C GLY A 136 4.71 13.74 19.83
N SER A 137 4.60 13.02 18.70
CA SER A 137 5.46 13.16 17.52
C SER A 137 5.29 14.51 16.80
N GLN A 138 6.14 14.77 15.80
CA GLN A 138 6.01 15.87 14.86
C GLN A 138 5.81 15.31 13.45
N THR A 139 5.06 16.01 12.61
CA THR A 139 4.94 15.65 11.18
C THR A 139 4.64 16.88 10.34
N CYS A 140 4.93 16.83 9.04
CA CYS A 140 4.65 17.89 8.09
C CYS A 140 3.50 17.47 7.17
N ILE A 141 2.51 18.35 7.02
CA ILE A 141 1.39 18.15 6.10
C ILE A 141 1.23 19.39 5.22
N LEU A 142 0.59 19.25 4.07
CA LEU A 142 0.15 20.41 3.29
C LEU A 142 -0.81 21.26 4.11
N ASP A 143 -0.71 22.59 3.98
CA ASP A 143 -1.62 23.50 4.68
C ASP A 143 -3.08 23.24 4.22
N PRO A 144 -3.98 22.77 5.10
CA PRO A 144 -5.36 22.51 4.74
C PRO A 144 -6.11 23.79 4.32
N CYS A 145 -5.61 24.97 4.68
CA CYS A 145 -6.16 26.27 4.30
C CYS A 145 -5.71 26.77 2.92
N ASP A 146 -4.65 26.22 2.30
CA ASP A 146 -4.14 26.69 1.01
C ASP A 146 -5.18 26.59 -0.12
N SER A 147 -6.04 25.58 -0.05
CA SER A 147 -7.14 25.38 -1.01
C SER A 147 -8.31 26.35 -0.81
N HIS A 148 -8.22 27.27 0.15
CA HIS A 148 -9.28 28.21 0.54
C HIS A 148 -10.62 27.51 0.84
N PRO A 149 -10.64 26.44 1.66
CA PRO A 149 -11.78 25.55 1.77
C PRO A 149 -12.99 26.20 2.46
N CYS A 150 -12.78 27.25 3.27
CA CYS A 150 -13.84 27.96 3.98
C CYS A 150 -14.76 28.78 3.06
N GLY A 151 -14.35 28.99 1.81
CA GLY A 151 -15.07 29.79 0.84
C GLY A 151 -15.03 31.30 1.10
N PRO A 152 -15.62 32.11 0.20
CA PRO A 152 -15.47 33.56 0.20
C PRO A 152 -16.19 34.29 1.34
N ASN A 153 -17.09 33.62 2.07
CA ASN A 153 -17.81 34.21 3.21
C ASN A 153 -17.09 33.99 4.54
N ALA A 154 -15.86 33.48 4.52
CA ALA A 154 -15.02 33.31 5.68
C ALA A 154 -14.19 34.57 5.95
N THR A 155 -13.99 34.88 7.22
CA THR A 155 -13.02 35.90 7.67
C THR A 155 -11.65 35.31 7.91
N SER A 156 -11.58 34.02 8.27
CA SER A 156 -10.31 33.31 8.45
C SER A 156 -10.46 31.81 8.23
N CYS A 157 -9.34 31.19 7.83
CA CYS A 157 -9.10 29.76 7.91
C CYS A 157 -7.90 29.55 8.85
N THR A 158 -8.01 28.59 9.77
CA THR A 158 -6.92 28.26 10.70
C THR A 158 -6.67 26.75 10.65
N PRO A 159 -5.44 26.29 10.38
CA PRO A 159 -5.11 24.87 10.44
C PRO A 159 -5.35 24.27 11.83
N ALA A 160 -5.79 23.02 11.87
CA ALA A 160 -6.11 22.28 13.09
C ALA A 160 -5.76 20.80 12.91
N GLY A 161 -4.49 20.43 13.14
CA GLY A 161 -4.00 19.08 12.86
C GLY A 161 -4.11 18.77 11.37
N PHE A 162 -4.80 17.68 11.01
CA PHE A 162 -5.07 17.30 9.60
C PHE A 162 -6.32 17.98 9.02
N SER A 163 -6.93 18.88 9.78
CA SER A 163 -8.17 19.57 9.45
C SER A 163 -7.96 21.08 9.53
N TYR A 164 -9.04 21.83 9.37
CA TYR A 164 -9.04 23.28 9.42
C TYR A 164 -10.34 23.77 10.06
N ASN A 165 -10.25 24.94 10.69
CA ASN A 165 -11.39 25.65 11.25
C ASN A 165 -11.67 26.92 10.44
N CYS A 166 -12.96 27.20 10.22
CA CYS A 166 -13.41 28.40 9.53
C CYS A 166 -14.08 29.36 10.49
N THR A 167 -13.72 30.64 10.39
CA THR A 167 -14.49 31.73 11.01
C THR A 167 -15.31 32.41 9.93
N CYS A 168 -16.63 32.51 10.09
CA CYS A 168 -17.51 33.13 9.10
C CYS A 168 -17.70 34.63 9.33
N ALA A 169 -17.92 35.36 8.24
CA ALA A 169 -18.28 36.77 8.27
C ALA A 169 -19.68 36.97 8.91
N ALA A 170 -19.96 38.19 9.35
CA ALA A 170 -21.24 38.53 9.95
C ALA A 170 -22.42 38.18 9.01
N GLY A 171 -23.39 37.41 9.52
CA GLY A 171 -24.54 36.93 8.75
C GLY A 171 -24.31 35.61 8.00
N ALA A 172 -23.06 35.21 7.76
CA ALA A 172 -22.78 33.91 7.17
C ALA A 172 -22.89 32.77 8.21
N VAL A 173 -23.25 31.58 7.75
CA VAL A 173 -23.46 30.40 8.59
C VAL A 173 -22.33 29.40 8.36
N LEU A 174 -21.71 28.94 9.44
CA LEU A 174 -20.76 27.83 9.42
C LEU A 174 -21.52 26.53 9.15
N VAL A 175 -21.16 25.84 8.07
CA VAL A 175 -21.72 24.56 7.69
C VAL A 175 -20.60 23.54 7.65
N GLY A 176 -20.83 22.36 8.24
CA GLY A 176 -19.89 21.25 8.18
C GLY A 176 -20.61 19.91 8.05
N VAL A 177 -20.07 19.03 7.21
CA VAL A 177 -20.51 17.63 7.08
C VAL A 177 -19.47 16.73 7.76
N GLN A 178 -19.55 16.64 9.09
CA GLN A 178 -18.57 15.94 9.94
C GLN A 178 -17.18 16.62 9.93
N GLU A 179 -16.34 16.28 10.92
CA GLU A 179 -15.30 17.15 11.52
C GLU A 179 -14.21 17.73 10.59
N ASP A 180 -14.16 17.37 9.31
CA ASP A 180 -13.07 17.72 8.38
C ASP A 180 -13.49 18.55 7.16
N SER A 181 -14.73 19.06 7.11
CA SER A 181 -15.20 19.82 5.94
C SER A 181 -16.12 20.97 6.33
N GLN A 182 -15.55 21.99 6.98
CA GLN A 182 -16.24 23.22 7.38
C GLN A 182 -16.18 24.27 6.25
N PHE A 183 -17.25 25.06 6.06
CA PHE A 183 -17.27 26.20 5.13
C PHE A 183 -18.37 27.20 5.46
N CYS A 184 -18.25 28.43 4.97
CA CYS A 184 -19.19 29.51 5.27
C CYS A 184 -20.19 29.73 4.12
N LYS A 185 -21.47 29.51 4.42
CA LYS A 185 -22.58 29.83 3.50
C LYS A 185 -23.08 31.26 3.72
N PRO A 186 -23.54 31.94 2.66
CA PRO A 186 -24.20 33.23 2.79
C PRO A 186 -25.50 33.11 3.62
N PRO A 187 -25.97 34.23 4.21
CA PRO A 187 -27.26 34.32 4.92
C PRO A 187 -28.46 33.92 4.05
#